data_AF-A0A2E7WEA1-F1
#
_entry.id   AF-A0A2E7WEA1-F1
#
_cell.length_a   1.000
_cell.length_b   1.000
_cell.length_c   1.000
_cell.angle_alpha   90.00
_cell.angle_beta   90.00
_cell.angle_gamma   90.00
#
_symmetry.space_group_name_H-M   'P 1'
#
loop_
_entity.id
_entity.type
_entity.pdbx_description
1 polymer ?
#
loop_
_entity_poly.entity_id
_entity_poly.type
_entity_poly.pdbx_seq_one_letter_code
_entity_poly.pdbx_strand_id
1 'polypeptide(L)'
;MKIYQIEKRVVVEDDKKIKDITKLRPSIKTSIDLIKVALSNDLTVSEYLKKTMDTTEGTFPKQMLSNPRIPIDSLETWAFGVTYEDSMKERQAESDTPDVYGKVYTADRPEAFFKSTLARLKGPNDKVGIRKDSTWDVPDP
;
A
#
# COMPACT_ATOMS: atom_id res chain seq x y z
N MET A 1 -4.39 -5.06 13.93
CA MET A 1 -5.34 -4.56 12.92
C MET A 1 -4.77 -4.54 11.51
N LYS A 2 -5.51 -5.07 10.52
CA LYS A 2 -5.20 -5.05 9.08
C LYS A 2 -6.41 -4.52 8.31
N ILE A 3 -6.17 -3.69 7.29
CA ILE A 3 -7.22 -3.04 6.49
C ILE A 3 -7.16 -3.57 5.07
N TYR A 4 -8.30 -4.02 4.57
CA TYR A 4 -8.47 -4.59 3.24
C TYR A 4 -9.48 -3.78 2.45
N GLN A 5 -9.24 -3.67 1.15
CA GLN A 5 -10.22 -3.14 0.21
C GLN A 5 -10.75 -4.29 -0.67
N ILE A 6 -12.00 -4.72 -0.43
CA ILE A 6 -12.67 -5.79 -1.18
C ILE A 6 -13.78 -5.18 -2.05
N GLU A 7 -13.64 -5.21 -3.38
CA GLU A 7 -14.55 -4.56 -4.36
C GLU A 7 -14.80 -3.05 -4.22
N LYS A 8 -15.80 -2.61 -3.45
CA LYS A 8 -16.03 -1.20 -3.06
C LYS A 8 -16.26 -1.03 -1.55
N ARG A 9 -15.70 -1.96 -0.77
CA ARG A 9 -15.83 -2.05 0.68
C ARG A 9 -14.49 -1.96 1.38
N VAL A 10 -14.49 -1.42 2.58
CA VAL A 10 -13.36 -1.43 3.53
C VAL A 10 -13.67 -2.48 4.59
N VAL A 11 -12.81 -3.49 4.68
CA VAL A 11 -12.93 -4.59 5.64
C VAL A 11 -11.73 -4.56 6.56
N VAL A 12 -11.94 -4.75 7.87
CA VAL A 12 -10.88 -4.70 8.87
C VAL A 12 -10.82 -6.01 9.64
N GLU A 13 -9.62 -6.59 9.72
CA GLU A 13 -9.29 -7.72 10.60
C GLU A 13 -8.57 -7.17 11.84
N ASP A 14 -9.13 -7.41 13.03
CA ASP A 14 -8.48 -7.16 14.31
C ASP A 14 -8.63 -8.38 15.21
N ASP A 15 -7.50 -9.00 15.56
CA ASP A 15 -7.42 -10.30 16.23
C ASP A 15 -8.31 -11.38 15.58
N LYS A 16 -9.41 -11.75 16.25
CA LYS A 16 -10.39 -12.75 15.78
C LYS A 16 -11.64 -12.12 15.13
N LYS A 17 -11.74 -10.79 15.09
CA LYS A 17 -12.89 -10.07 14.54
C LYS A 17 -12.55 -9.57 13.13
N ILE A 18 -13.41 -9.90 12.17
CA ILE A 18 -13.34 -9.35 10.81
C ILE A 18 -14.66 -8.62 10.55
N LYS A 19 -14.59 -7.33 10.25
CA LYS A 19 -15.75 -6.45 10.12
C LYS A 19 -15.75 -5.68 8.80
N ASP A 20 -16.89 -5.62 8.15
CA ASP A 20 -17.18 -4.77 7.00
C ASP A 20 -17.52 -3.35 7.48
N ILE A 21 -16.53 -2.46 7.43
CA ILE A 21 -16.66 -1.08 7.92
C ILE A 21 -17.60 -0.29 7.01
N THR A 22 -17.61 -0.56 5.71
CA THR A 22 -18.53 0.08 4.77
C THR A 22 -19.98 -0.25 5.10
N LYS A 23 -20.27 -1.48 5.56
CA LYS A 23 -21.60 -1.85 6.05
C LYS A 23 -21.98 -1.08 7.33
N LEU A 24 -21.04 -0.94 8.27
CA LEU A 24 -21.28 -0.24 9.53
C LEU A 24 -21.37 1.29 9.36
N ARG A 25 -20.66 1.82 8.36
CA ARG A 25 -20.56 3.25 8.04
C ARG A 25 -20.57 3.42 6.51
N PRO A 26 -21.76 3.59 5.90
CA PRO A 26 -21.91 3.68 4.43
C PRO A 26 -21.15 4.84 3.75
N SER A 27 -20.73 5.86 4.51
CA SER A 27 -19.87 6.94 4.03
C SER A 27 -18.42 6.51 3.77
N ILE A 28 -17.96 5.42 4.37
CA ILE A 28 -16.59 4.91 4.25
C ILE A 28 -16.56 3.85 3.15
N LYS A 29 -16.12 4.22 1.94
CA LYS A 29 -16.06 3.32 0.77
C LYS A 29 -14.62 2.94 0.40
N THR A 30 -13.67 3.77 0.77
CA THR A 30 -12.23 3.61 0.53
C THR A 30 -11.43 3.81 1.82
N SER A 31 -10.17 3.34 1.85
CA SER A 31 -9.28 3.61 2.99
C SER A 31 -8.99 5.11 3.16
N ILE A 32 -9.06 5.90 2.08
CA ILE A 32 -8.94 7.36 2.15
C ILE A 32 -10.14 7.97 2.87
N ASP A 33 -11.37 7.51 2.60
CA ASP A 33 -12.56 7.95 3.33
C ASP A 33 -12.44 7.63 4.81
N LEU A 34 -11.95 6.42 5.14
CA LEU A 34 -11.71 6.02 6.53
C LEU A 34 -10.73 6.98 7.24
N ILE A 35 -9.60 7.30 6.61
CA ILE A 35 -8.61 8.24 7.17
C ILE A 35 -9.26 9.61 7.38
N LYS A 36 -9.98 10.13 6.38
CA LYS A 36 -10.65 11.43 6.46
C LYS A 36 -11.69 11.47 7.59
N VAL A 37 -12.52 10.43 7.70
CA VAL A 37 -13.55 10.36 8.74
C VAL A 37 -12.93 10.24 10.13
N ALA A 38 -11.88 9.44 10.30
CA ALA A 38 -11.18 9.33 11.58
C ALA A 38 -10.60 10.68 12.02
N LEU A 39 -9.87 11.35 11.11
CA LEU A 39 -9.30 12.67 11.37
C LEU A 39 -10.37 13.74 11.66
N SER A 40 -11.50 13.71 10.95
CA SER A 40 -12.61 14.65 11.19
C SER A 40 -13.32 14.43 12.53
N ASN A 41 -13.04 13.32 13.22
CA ASN A 41 -13.52 13.04 14.57
C ASN A 41 -12.40 13.20 15.62
N ASP A 42 -11.26 13.80 15.26
CA ASP A 42 -10.08 13.95 16.12
C ASP A 42 -9.57 12.62 16.68
N LEU A 43 -9.65 11.55 15.88
CA LEU A 43 -9.20 10.20 16.26
C LEU A 43 -8.15 9.69 15.28
N THR A 44 -7.24 8.86 15.78
CA THR A 44 -6.45 7.99 14.90
C THR A 44 -7.36 6.97 14.21
N VAL A 45 -6.91 6.46 13.05
CA VAL A 45 -7.63 5.40 12.32
C VAL A 45 -7.90 4.19 13.22
N SER A 46 -6.92 3.81 14.06
CA SER A 46 -7.05 2.68 14.98
C SER A 46 -8.09 2.92 16.07
N GLU A 47 -8.15 4.11 16.68
CA GLU A 47 -9.15 4.43 17.70
C GLU A 47 -10.56 4.49 17.12
N TYR A 48 -10.71 5.12 15.94
CA TYR A 48 -11.98 5.19 15.24
C TYR A 48 -12.51 3.79 14.88
N LEU A 49 -11.62 2.91 14.39
CA LEU A 49 -12.00 1.53 14.07
C LEU A 49 -12.34 0.71 15.30
N LYS A 50 -11.60 0.82 16.40
CA LYS A 50 -11.94 0.14 17.66
C LYS A 50 -13.36 0.50 18.14
N LYS A 51 -13.70 1.79 18.12
CA LYS A 51 -15.06 2.27 18.46
C LYS A 51 -16.12 1.76 17.48
N THR A 52 -15.82 1.79 16.17
CA THR A 52 -16.76 1.37 15.14
C THR A 52 -17.01 -0.15 15.15
N MET A 53 -15.99 -0.93 15.48
CA MET A 53 -16.03 -2.40 15.52
C MET A 53 -16.61 -2.97 16.83
N ASP A 54 -16.92 -2.12 17.81
CA ASP A 54 -17.55 -2.51 19.07
C ASP A 54 -19.06 -2.76 18.90
N THR A 55 -19.39 -3.75 18.08
CA THR A 55 -20.75 -4.17 17.75
C THR A 55 -20.77 -5.62 17.28
N THR A 56 -21.92 -6.28 17.42
CA THR A 56 -22.16 -7.63 16.89
C THR A 56 -22.40 -7.61 15.37
N GLU A 57 -22.83 -6.48 14.82
CA GLU A 57 -23.11 -6.32 13.38
C GLU A 57 -21.87 -6.24 12.50
N GLY A 58 -22.04 -6.38 11.19
CA GLY A 58 -20.97 -6.15 10.23
C GLY A 58 -19.90 -7.25 10.17
N THR A 59 -20.11 -8.41 10.81
CA THR A 59 -19.20 -9.56 10.70
C THR A 59 -19.02 -9.96 9.23
N PHE A 60 -17.76 -10.17 8.83
CA PHE A 60 -17.39 -10.48 7.46
C PHE A 60 -16.60 -11.80 7.40
N PRO A 61 -16.93 -12.75 6.50
CA PRO A 61 -16.26 -14.05 6.45
C PRO A 61 -14.80 -13.94 6.01
N LYS A 62 -13.88 -14.62 6.71
CA LYS A 62 -12.44 -14.60 6.38
C LYS A 62 -12.13 -15.10 4.96
N GLN A 63 -12.91 -16.06 4.48
CA GLN A 63 -12.77 -16.65 3.14
C GLN A 63 -13.03 -15.61 2.03
N MET A 64 -13.79 -14.56 2.32
CA MET A 64 -14.11 -13.48 1.39
C MET A 64 -13.04 -12.37 1.38
N LEU A 65 -11.94 -12.51 2.15
CA LEU A 65 -10.77 -11.65 2.04
C LEU A 65 -9.86 -12.03 0.87
N SER A 66 -10.29 -12.96 0.01
CA SER A 66 -9.52 -13.40 -1.15
C SER A 66 -9.42 -12.28 -2.20
N ASN A 67 -8.23 -12.17 -2.80
CA ASN A 67 -7.93 -11.23 -3.87
C ASN A 67 -8.34 -9.76 -3.59
N PRO A 68 -7.83 -9.14 -2.51
CA PRO A 68 -8.11 -7.74 -2.24
C PRO A 68 -7.58 -6.85 -3.35
N ARG A 69 -8.25 -5.72 -3.61
CA ARG A 69 -7.66 -4.65 -4.43
C ARG A 69 -6.51 -4.00 -3.65
N ILE A 70 -5.81 -3.06 -4.29
CA ILE A 70 -4.82 -2.25 -3.58
C ILE A 70 -5.44 -1.60 -2.31
N PRO A 71 -4.70 -1.56 -1.19
CA PRO A 71 -5.27 -1.12 0.09
C PRO A 71 -5.57 0.38 0.14
N ILE A 72 -4.96 1.18 -0.72
CA ILE A 72 -5.11 2.64 -0.79
C ILE A 72 -5.18 3.06 -2.25
N ASP A 73 -6.15 3.90 -2.59
CA ASP A 73 -6.28 4.50 -3.93
C ASP A 73 -5.26 5.64 -4.09
N SER A 74 -3.98 5.27 -4.19
CA SER A 74 -2.86 6.22 -4.26
C SER A 74 -2.85 6.95 -5.59
N LEU A 75 -3.18 8.24 -5.59
CA LEU A 75 -3.15 9.07 -6.80
C LEU A 75 -1.74 9.12 -7.40
N GLU A 76 -0.75 9.34 -6.54
CA GLU A 76 0.67 9.29 -6.85
C GLU A 76 1.34 8.27 -5.95
N THR A 77 2.29 7.54 -6.51
CA THR A 77 3.20 6.66 -5.77
C THR A 77 4.61 7.11 -6.06
N TRP A 78 5.33 7.45 -5.00
CA TRP A 78 6.74 7.78 -5.03
C TRP A 78 7.54 6.65 -4.39
N ALA A 79 8.77 6.46 -4.85
CA ALA A 79 9.69 5.45 -4.33
C ALA A 79 11.05 6.07 -4.04
N PHE A 80 11.78 5.43 -3.13
CA PHE A 80 13.12 5.81 -2.72
C PHE A 80 14.03 4.63 -2.97
N GLY A 81 15.09 4.83 -3.75
CA GLY A 81 16.08 3.80 -4.04
C GLY A 81 17.32 3.98 -3.17
N VAL A 82 18.21 2.98 -3.23
CA VAL A 82 19.52 3.03 -2.56
C VAL A 82 19.39 3.28 -1.05
N THR A 83 18.39 2.65 -0.42
CA THR A 83 18.10 2.82 1.03
C THR A 83 18.82 1.79 1.90
N TYR A 84 19.36 0.74 1.29
CA TYR A 84 20.14 -0.31 1.93
C TYR A 84 21.52 -0.43 1.28
N GLU A 85 22.52 -0.81 2.07
CA GLU A 85 23.91 -0.96 1.58
C GLU A 85 24.01 -1.98 0.44
N ASP A 86 23.31 -3.12 0.55
CA ASP A 86 23.34 -4.13 -0.49
C ASP A 86 22.61 -3.67 -1.76
N SER A 87 21.51 -2.91 -1.62
CA SER A 87 20.84 -2.27 -2.76
C SER A 87 21.78 -1.30 -3.49
N MET A 88 22.58 -0.52 -2.76
CA MET A 88 23.62 0.31 -3.38
C MET A 88 24.63 -0.56 -4.14
N LYS A 89 25.21 -1.57 -3.50
CA LYS A 89 26.25 -2.43 -4.11
C LYS A 89 25.77 -3.12 -5.37
N GLU A 90 24.55 -3.65 -5.37
CA GLU A 90 23.95 -4.28 -6.54
C GLU A 90 23.77 -3.29 -7.69
N ARG A 91 23.26 -2.09 -7.42
CA ARG A 91 23.13 -1.04 -8.44
C ARG A 91 24.48 -0.57 -8.98
N GLN A 92 25.54 -0.57 -8.16
CA GLN A 92 26.89 -0.31 -8.64
C GLN A 92 27.40 -1.44 -9.54
N ALA A 93 27.12 -2.70 -9.20
CA ALA A 93 27.56 -3.84 -10.02
C ALA A 93 26.84 -3.92 -11.37
N GLU A 94 25.57 -3.50 -11.43
CA GLU A 94 24.73 -3.57 -12.64
C GLU A 94 24.81 -2.32 -13.53
N SER A 95 25.40 -1.22 -13.05
CA SER A 95 25.40 0.05 -13.76
C SER A 95 26.71 0.33 -14.48
N ASP A 96 26.60 0.88 -15.69
CA ASP A 96 27.73 1.50 -16.41
C ASP A 96 28.20 2.82 -15.75
N THR A 97 27.44 3.35 -14.77
CA THR A 97 27.73 4.59 -14.02
C THR A 97 27.67 4.36 -12.49
N PRO A 98 28.49 3.46 -11.92
CA PRO A 98 28.36 3.02 -10.52
C PRO A 98 28.57 4.12 -9.48
N ASP A 99 29.33 5.16 -9.80
CA ASP A 99 29.66 6.25 -8.88
C ASP A 99 28.42 7.02 -8.39
N VAL A 100 27.34 7.09 -9.19
CA VAL A 100 26.14 7.85 -8.82
C VAL A 100 25.39 7.23 -7.64
N TYR A 101 25.34 5.90 -7.54
CA TYR A 101 24.62 5.21 -6.47
C TYR A 101 25.34 5.34 -5.13
N GLY A 102 26.68 5.27 -5.12
CA GLY A 102 27.46 5.51 -3.91
C GLY A 102 27.36 6.95 -3.40
N LYS A 103 27.32 7.92 -4.32
CA LYS A 103 27.08 9.33 -4.00
C LYS A 103 25.71 9.56 -3.40
N VAL A 104 24.66 8.96 -3.96
CA VAL A 104 23.30 9.05 -3.41
C VAL A 104 23.22 8.44 -2.02
N TYR A 105 23.82 7.26 -1.81
CA TYR A 105 23.77 6.56 -0.52
C TYR A 105 24.37 7.38 0.63
N THR A 106 25.41 8.16 0.35
CA THR A 106 26.13 8.96 1.35
C THR A 106 25.67 10.42 1.44
N ALA A 107 24.79 10.87 0.55
CA ALA A 107 24.30 12.24 0.54
C ALA A 107 23.15 12.46 1.54
N ASP A 108 23.06 13.68 2.09
CA ASP A 108 21.94 14.09 2.93
C ASP A 108 20.59 14.07 2.18
N ARG A 109 20.62 14.29 0.86
CA ARG A 109 19.44 14.25 0.00
C ARG A 109 19.27 12.82 -0.56
N PRO A 110 18.20 12.10 -0.22
CA PRO A 110 17.97 10.77 -0.75
C PRO A 110 17.52 10.80 -2.22
N GLU A 111 17.67 9.67 -2.90
CA GLU A 111 16.97 9.46 -4.17
C GLU A 111 15.46 9.32 -3.92
N ALA A 112 14.67 10.11 -4.63
CA ALA A 112 13.22 9.99 -4.68
C ALA A 112 12.76 10.10 -6.13
N PHE A 113 11.90 9.20 -6.57
CA PHE A 113 11.37 9.21 -7.94
C PHE A 113 9.89 8.87 -7.98
N PHE A 114 9.19 9.46 -8.96
CA PHE A 114 7.80 9.13 -9.24
C PHE A 114 7.72 7.72 -9.83
N LYS A 115 7.01 6.81 -9.16
CA LYS A 115 6.88 5.41 -9.59
C LYS A 115 5.66 5.19 -10.45
N SER A 116 4.50 5.71 -10.03
CA SER A 116 3.24 5.33 -10.66
C SER A 116 2.05 6.22 -10.30
N THR A 117 1.05 6.20 -11.17
CA THR A 117 -0.32 6.65 -10.89
C THR A 117 -1.19 5.46 -10.47
N LEU A 118 -2.31 5.71 -9.77
CA LEU A 118 -3.33 4.70 -9.46
C LEU A 118 -3.63 3.70 -10.59
N ALA A 119 -3.84 4.20 -11.81
CA ALA A 119 -4.23 3.39 -12.99
C ALA A 119 -3.20 2.31 -13.40
N ARG A 120 -1.96 2.39 -12.90
CA ARG A 120 -0.86 1.48 -13.22
C ARG A 120 -0.46 0.60 -12.04
N LEU A 121 -1.06 0.78 -10.87
CA LEU A 121 -0.86 -0.09 -9.71
C LEU A 121 -1.64 -1.41 -9.89
N LYS A 122 -1.14 -2.46 -9.24
CA LYS A 122 -1.71 -3.81 -9.26
C LYS A 122 -1.91 -4.32 -7.84
N GLY A 123 -3.03 -5.02 -7.61
CA GLY A 123 -3.32 -5.62 -6.32
C GLY A 123 -2.48 -6.89 -6.08
N PRO A 124 -2.54 -7.45 -4.86
CA PRO A 124 -1.97 -8.75 -4.59
C PRO A 124 -2.46 -9.81 -5.59
N ASN A 125 -1.53 -10.61 -6.14
CA ASN A 125 -1.77 -11.68 -7.14
C ASN A 125 -2.21 -11.21 -8.54
N ASP A 126 -2.37 -9.91 -8.78
CA ASP A 126 -2.60 -9.40 -10.12
C ASP A 126 -1.36 -9.58 -11.00
N LYS A 127 -1.57 -9.69 -12.31
CA LYS A 127 -0.48 -9.75 -13.29
C LYS A 127 0.22 -8.39 -13.40
N VAL A 128 1.53 -8.39 -13.17
CA VAL A 128 2.41 -7.24 -13.48
C VAL A 128 2.66 -7.14 -14.99
N GLY A 129 2.97 -5.93 -15.45
CA GLY A 129 3.34 -5.69 -16.84
C GLY A 129 4.85 -5.70 -17.01
N ILE A 130 5.36 -6.54 -17.91
CA ILE A 130 6.74 -6.49 -18.38
C ILE A 130 6.76 -5.78 -19.74
N ARG A 131 7.71 -4.87 -19.92
CA ARG A 131 7.84 -4.11 -21.16
C ARG A 131 8.28 -5.03 -22.29
N LYS A 132 7.64 -4.91 -23.46
CA LYS A 132 7.94 -5.77 -24.63
C LYS A 132 9.36 -5.59 -25.16
N ASP A 133 9.96 -4.44 -24.89
CA ASP A 133 11.30 -4.04 -25.30
C ASP A 133 12.35 -4.19 -24.20
N SER A 134 11.97 -4.75 -23.04
CA SER A 134 12.89 -5.06 -21.96
C SER A 134 13.36 -6.52 -22.04
N THR A 135 14.64 -6.74 -21.85
CA THR A 135 15.27 -8.08 -21.84
C THR A 135 15.69 -8.52 -20.45
N TRP A 136 15.59 -7.64 -19.44
CA TRP A 136 15.98 -7.89 -18.06
C TRP A 136 15.11 -7.09 -17.11
N ASP A 137 14.29 -7.78 -16.30
CA ASP A 137 13.36 -7.17 -15.36
C ASP A 137 13.44 -7.93 -14.04
N VAL A 138 13.80 -7.23 -12.96
CA VAL A 138 13.94 -7.80 -11.62
C VAL A 138 12.87 -7.18 -10.71
N PRO A 139 12.12 -7.99 -9.94
CA PRO A 139 11.26 -7.45 -8.89
C PRO A 139 12.12 -6.91 -7.74
N ASP A 140 11.88 -5.67 -7.31
CA ASP A 140 12.47 -5.06 -6.12
C ASP A 140 11.50 -5.22 -4.93
N PRO A 141 11.73 -6.14 -3.96
CA PRO A 141 10.84 -6.37 -2.81
C PRO A 141 10.99 -5.37 -1.66
#